data_AF-A0A2P8DZW7-F1
#
_entry.id   AF-A0A2P8DZW7-F1
#
_cell.length_a   1.000
_cell.length_b   1.000
_cell.length_c   1.000
_cell.angle_alpha   90.00
_cell.angle_beta   90.00
_cell.angle_gamma   90.00
#
_symmetry.space_group_name_H-M   'P 1'
#
loop_
_entity.id
_entity.type
_entity.pdbx_description
1 polymer ?
#
loop_
_entity_poly.entity_id
_entity_poly.type
_entity_poly.pdbx_seq_one_letter_code
_entity_poly.pdbx_strand_id
1 'polypeptide(L)'
;MSARHVRHTVHVGPEDRATSPYLELPFEVAAGTSLVHVQLDHRRDAGVVDLGCTAPAGWRGWSGGARSRFTIAANVATPGYLPGEPEPGTWAVVLGLHRVPAEGLDVEVEIKLDGAAPLDPEPLAPPVPERPPRRALPADDGRTWWACDFHAHTLHSDGALGVSQLAALAAGSGLDVLAVTDHNTVSHHASLPAAGARYGVELLPGQEVTTDRGHANAFGAIGWVDFRRPASEWVRQVDDAGGLLSINHPLAGDCAWHQPLDVRPPLAEIWHWSWLDRSWTGPLAWWSAWGLGTVPVGGSDFHTPADGRPLAQPVTWVAAESPSTDSALDALRHGRTAVAAGIGDPVLLRVDDEFVALDADGLLLVDAYGRRQVVRGEAARFPAADGPHRLETPLASVVALSP
;
A
#
# COMPACT_ATOMS: atom_id res chain seq x y z
N MET A 1 -21.49 25.69 23.83
CA MET A 1 -22.59 25.53 22.86
C MET A 1 -23.23 24.18 23.11
N SER A 2 -24.55 24.03 22.96
CA SER A 2 -25.21 22.72 23.10
C SER A 2 -24.76 21.81 21.96
N ALA A 3 -24.33 20.59 22.27
CA ALA A 3 -23.99 19.60 21.24
C ALA A 3 -25.20 19.38 20.32
N ARG A 4 -24.98 19.40 19.01
CA ARG A 4 -26.00 19.08 18.02
C ARG A 4 -25.85 17.62 17.62
N HIS A 5 -26.98 16.97 17.37
CA HIS A 5 -27.03 15.55 17.13
C HIS A 5 -27.90 15.26 15.92
N VAL A 6 -27.36 14.51 14.97
CA VAL A 6 -28.07 14.04 13.77
C VAL A 6 -27.98 12.51 13.76
N ARG A 7 -29.08 11.85 13.40
CA ARG A 7 -29.14 10.40 13.29
C ARG A 7 -29.74 10.01 11.95
N HIS A 8 -29.07 9.10 11.27
CA HIS A 8 -29.57 8.42 10.08
C HIS A 8 -29.79 6.95 10.41
N THR A 9 -30.92 6.40 9.98
CA THR A 9 -31.19 4.97 9.98
C THR A 9 -31.59 4.59 8.58
N VAL A 10 -30.84 3.70 7.95
CA VAL A 10 -31.06 3.26 6.58
C VAL A 10 -31.07 1.74 6.51
N HIS A 11 -31.90 1.20 5.63
CA HIS A 11 -31.88 -0.21 5.26
C HIS A 11 -31.24 -0.31 3.89
N VAL A 12 -30.09 -0.98 3.78
CA VAL A 12 -29.37 -1.13 2.51
C VAL A 12 -29.46 -2.57 2.01
N GLY A 13 -29.84 -2.73 0.74
CA GLY A 13 -29.96 -4.01 0.07
C GLY A 13 -28.98 -4.19 -1.09
N PRO A 14 -28.97 -5.36 -1.74
CA PRO A 14 -28.16 -5.61 -2.93
C PRO A 14 -28.42 -4.63 -4.08
N GLU A 15 -29.65 -4.11 -4.20
CA GLU A 15 -30.01 -3.12 -5.22
C GLU A 15 -29.31 -1.77 -4.99
N ASP A 16 -29.13 -1.36 -3.74
CA ASP A 16 -28.39 -0.14 -3.40
C ASP A 16 -26.92 -0.28 -3.82
N ARG A 17 -26.29 -1.40 -3.45
CA ARG A 17 -24.91 -1.71 -3.88
C ARG A 17 -24.76 -1.75 -5.40
N ALA A 18 -25.74 -2.34 -6.10
CA ALA A 18 -25.72 -2.43 -7.56
C ALA A 18 -25.87 -1.05 -8.23
N THR A 19 -26.59 -0.13 -7.59
CA THR A 19 -26.74 1.26 -8.05
C THR A 19 -25.45 2.04 -7.82
N SER A 20 -24.89 1.94 -6.63
CA SER A 20 -23.61 2.54 -6.26
C SER A 20 -22.99 1.75 -5.10
N PRO A 21 -21.68 1.44 -5.16
CA PRO A 21 -20.98 0.87 -4.01
C PRO A 21 -20.82 1.88 -2.86
N TYR A 22 -21.18 3.15 -3.06
CA TYR A 22 -21.07 4.22 -2.07
C TYR A 22 -22.42 4.89 -1.82
N LEU A 23 -22.82 4.98 -0.55
CA LEU A 23 -23.99 5.71 -0.08
C LEU A 23 -23.56 6.92 0.72
N GLU A 24 -24.02 8.10 0.33
CA GLU A 24 -23.73 9.35 1.03
C GLU A 24 -24.90 9.76 1.93
N LEU A 25 -24.61 10.06 3.19
CA LEU A 25 -25.57 10.54 4.19
C LEU A 25 -25.23 11.99 4.55
N PRO A 26 -25.93 12.98 3.96
CA PRO A 26 -25.58 14.39 4.14
C PRO A 26 -26.03 14.93 5.51
N PHE A 27 -25.25 15.86 6.05
CA PHE A 27 -25.55 16.60 7.28
C PHE A 27 -24.96 18.01 7.26
N GLU A 28 -25.55 18.93 8.02
CA GLU A 28 -25.14 20.33 8.03
C GLU A 28 -24.18 20.64 9.19
N VAL A 29 -23.03 21.24 8.87
CA VAL A 29 -22.06 21.78 9.82
C VAL A 29 -22.17 23.30 9.84
N ALA A 30 -22.32 23.89 11.02
CA ALA A 30 -22.48 25.33 11.15
C ALA A 30 -21.13 26.02 11.37
N ALA A 31 -21.07 27.33 11.06
CA ALA A 31 -19.89 28.13 11.37
C ALA A 31 -19.57 28.08 12.87
N GLY A 32 -18.29 27.85 13.18
CA GLY A 32 -17.80 27.74 14.55
C GLY A 32 -18.02 26.37 15.22
N THR A 33 -18.43 25.34 14.47
CA THR A 33 -18.44 23.97 14.98
C THR A 33 -17.03 23.54 15.34
N SER A 34 -16.82 23.08 16.58
CA SER A 34 -15.48 22.75 17.09
C SER A 34 -15.02 21.34 16.72
N LEU A 35 -15.96 20.44 16.41
CA LEU A 35 -15.71 19.02 16.26
C LEU A 35 -16.85 18.33 15.49
N VAL A 36 -16.50 17.36 14.66
CA VAL A 36 -17.41 16.41 14.01
C VAL A 36 -17.05 15.01 14.50
N HIS A 37 -17.97 14.33 15.16
CA HIS A 37 -17.83 12.93 15.56
C HIS A 37 -18.93 12.10 14.93
N VAL A 38 -18.55 10.96 14.36
CA VAL A 38 -19.47 10.03 13.71
C VAL A 38 -19.28 8.65 14.30
N GLN A 39 -20.39 7.96 14.55
CA GLN A 39 -20.43 6.57 14.94
C GLN A 39 -21.36 5.79 14.00
N LEU A 40 -20.86 4.68 13.50
CA LEU A 40 -21.54 3.72 12.62
C LEU A 40 -21.83 2.45 13.41
N ASP A 41 -23.09 2.02 13.39
CA ASP A 41 -23.52 0.74 13.96
C ASP A 41 -24.26 -0.09 12.91
N HIS A 42 -23.89 -1.38 12.83
CA HIS A 42 -24.54 -2.37 12.00
C HIS A 42 -24.15 -3.77 12.47
N ARG A 43 -24.89 -4.79 12.00
CA ARG A 43 -24.54 -6.19 12.23
C ARG A 43 -23.30 -6.62 11.43
N ARG A 44 -22.12 -6.48 12.04
CA ARG A 44 -20.81 -6.82 11.42
C ARG A 44 -20.65 -8.30 11.07
N ASP A 45 -21.42 -9.18 11.69
CA ASP A 45 -21.50 -10.61 11.35
C ASP A 45 -22.29 -10.87 10.06
N ALA A 46 -23.20 -9.95 9.69
CA ALA A 46 -24.09 -10.09 8.54
C ALA A 46 -23.56 -9.38 7.28
N GLY A 47 -22.74 -8.34 7.42
CA GLY A 47 -22.23 -7.57 6.29
C GLY A 47 -21.05 -6.66 6.63
N VAL A 48 -20.43 -6.12 5.59
CA VAL A 48 -19.29 -5.20 5.67
C VAL A 48 -19.71 -3.86 5.09
N VAL A 49 -19.71 -2.85 5.96
CA VAL A 49 -19.97 -1.45 5.62
C VAL A 49 -18.75 -0.65 6.01
N ASP A 50 -18.17 0.04 5.04
CA ASP A 50 -17.01 0.90 5.24
C ASP A 50 -17.44 2.29 5.68
N LEU A 51 -16.55 3.00 6.37
CA LEU A 51 -16.80 4.34 6.90
C LEU A 51 -15.80 5.36 6.33
N GLY A 52 -16.32 6.47 5.82
CA GLY A 52 -15.56 7.63 5.39
C GLY A 52 -16.34 8.94 5.49
N CYS A 53 -15.72 10.03 5.07
CA CYS A 53 -16.31 11.36 5.18
C CYS A 53 -15.81 12.34 4.12
N THR A 54 -16.72 13.19 3.64
CA THR A 54 -16.41 14.35 2.82
C THR A 54 -16.97 15.63 3.44
N ALA A 55 -16.24 16.72 3.24
CA ALA A 55 -16.59 18.09 3.62
C ALA A 55 -16.70 18.97 2.35
N PRO A 56 -17.10 20.26 2.46
CA PRO A 56 -17.19 21.17 1.33
C PRO A 56 -15.91 21.30 0.50
N ALA A 57 -14.73 21.37 1.12
CA ALA A 57 -13.45 21.38 0.41
C ALA A 57 -13.01 20.02 -0.14
N GLY A 58 -13.74 18.95 0.14
CA GLY A 58 -13.50 17.61 -0.41
C GLY A 58 -13.29 16.53 0.66
N TRP A 59 -12.57 15.48 0.27
CA TRP A 59 -12.40 14.27 1.07
C TRP A 59 -11.72 14.54 2.42
N ARG A 60 -12.26 13.96 3.48
CA ARG A 60 -11.72 14.11 4.84
C ARG A 60 -11.05 12.85 5.37
N GLY A 61 -11.43 11.67 4.89
CA GLY A 61 -10.83 10.43 5.35
C GLY A 61 -11.66 9.20 5.06
N TRP A 62 -11.00 8.07 5.26
CA TRP A 62 -11.53 6.73 5.07
C TRP A 62 -10.93 5.82 6.13
N SER A 63 -11.72 4.89 6.65
CA SER A 63 -11.25 3.84 7.56
C SER A 63 -11.63 2.44 7.10
N GLY A 64 -12.22 2.29 5.91
CA GLY A 64 -12.79 1.02 5.47
C GLY A 64 -13.73 0.44 6.53
N GLY A 65 -13.74 -0.89 6.64
CA GLY A 65 -14.42 -1.62 7.71
C GLY A 65 -13.67 -1.65 9.05
N ALA A 66 -12.44 -1.10 9.12
CA ALA A 66 -11.57 -1.21 10.29
C ALA A 66 -12.07 -0.43 11.52
N ARG A 67 -12.89 0.61 11.32
CA ARG A 67 -13.42 1.45 12.40
C ARG A 67 -14.95 1.51 12.37
N SER A 68 -15.55 1.77 13.53
CA SER A 68 -16.98 2.07 13.70
C SER A 68 -17.22 3.53 14.06
N ARG A 69 -16.18 4.35 14.14
CA ARG A 69 -16.29 5.76 14.50
C ARG A 69 -15.09 6.56 14.02
N PHE A 70 -15.27 7.86 13.91
CA PHE A 70 -14.18 8.81 13.79
C PHE A 70 -14.52 10.15 14.45
N THR A 71 -13.49 10.93 14.71
CA THR A 71 -13.58 12.30 15.18
C THR A 71 -12.66 13.19 14.36
N ILE A 72 -13.14 14.35 13.93
CA ILE A 72 -12.35 15.39 13.26
C ILE A 72 -12.50 16.68 14.05
N ALA A 73 -11.38 17.29 14.42
CA ALA A 73 -11.29 18.60 15.04
C ALA A 73 -10.11 19.38 14.45
N ALA A 74 -9.98 20.65 14.85
CA ALA A 74 -8.99 21.60 14.34
C ALA A 74 -7.58 21.04 14.15
N ASN A 75 -7.04 20.41 15.20
CA ASN A 75 -5.63 20.00 15.26
C ASN A 75 -5.44 18.49 15.42
N VAL A 76 -6.53 17.73 15.46
CA VAL A 76 -6.50 16.29 15.74
C VAL A 76 -7.68 15.61 15.08
N ALA A 77 -7.43 14.43 14.54
CA ALA A 77 -8.46 13.55 14.01
C ALA A 77 -8.11 12.10 14.34
N THR A 78 -9.11 11.21 14.26
CA THR A 78 -8.89 9.76 14.26
C THR A 78 -7.99 9.39 13.07
N PRO A 79 -6.97 8.52 13.25
CA PRO A 79 -6.17 7.97 12.16
C PRO A 79 -7.05 7.45 11.03
N GLY A 80 -6.69 7.80 9.80
CA GLY A 80 -7.51 7.63 8.60
C GLY A 80 -8.21 8.91 8.14
N TYR A 81 -8.28 9.92 9.01
CA TYR A 81 -8.92 11.21 8.73
C TYR A 81 -7.95 12.37 8.90
N LEU A 82 -8.11 13.39 8.07
CA LEU A 82 -7.33 14.62 8.13
C LEU A 82 -7.88 15.51 9.26
N PRO A 83 -7.01 16.09 10.11
CA PRO A 83 -7.42 17.16 11.01
C PRO A 83 -7.71 18.46 10.25
N GLY A 84 -8.44 19.37 10.88
CA GLY A 84 -8.79 20.67 10.31
C GLY A 84 -10.02 21.25 10.98
N GLU A 85 -10.11 22.57 11.01
CA GLU A 85 -11.29 23.27 11.52
C GLU A 85 -12.53 22.80 10.74
N PRO A 86 -13.58 22.28 11.41
CA PRO A 86 -14.79 21.87 10.72
C PRO A 86 -15.40 23.01 9.91
N GLU A 87 -15.34 22.85 8.59
CA GLU A 87 -15.84 23.80 7.61
C GLU A 87 -17.36 23.94 7.68
N PRO A 88 -17.92 25.16 7.67
CA PRO A 88 -19.35 25.34 7.55
C PRO A 88 -19.86 24.87 6.19
N GLY A 89 -21.02 24.20 6.17
CA GLY A 89 -21.70 23.72 4.97
C GLY A 89 -22.15 22.28 5.07
N THR A 90 -22.55 21.73 3.92
CA THR A 90 -22.99 20.34 3.81
C THR A 90 -21.79 19.40 3.80
N TRP A 91 -21.74 18.51 4.78
CA TRP A 91 -20.85 17.37 4.83
C TRP A 91 -21.62 16.10 4.47
N ALA A 92 -20.92 15.01 4.18
CA ALA A 92 -21.54 13.69 4.12
C ALA A 92 -20.70 12.62 4.80
N VAL A 93 -21.37 11.74 5.52
CA VAL A 93 -20.81 10.42 5.87
C VAL A 93 -20.91 9.56 4.64
N VAL A 94 -19.80 8.94 4.23
CA VAL A 94 -19.74 8.08 3.05
C VAL A 94 -19.65 6.64 3.53
N LEU A 95 -20.64 5.83 3.18
CA LEU A 95 -20.69 4.41 3.51
C LEU A 95 -20.29 3.58 2.28
N GLY A 96 -19.29 2.72 2.41
CA GLY A 96 -18.95 1.74 1.38
C GLY A 96 -19.74 0.45 1.57
N LEU A 97 -20.55 0.06 0.59
CA LEU A 97 -21.41 -1.12 0.64
C LEU A 97 -20.64 -2.38 0.21
N HIS A 98 -19.54 -2.70 0.90
CA HIS A 98 -18.58 -3.72 0.49
C HIS A 98 -19.17 -5.15 0.47
N ARG A 99 -19.97 -5.52 1.47
CA ARG A 99 -20.73 -6.79 1.49
C ARG A 99 -22.10 -6.58 2.11
N VAL A 100 -23.15 -6.73 1.30
CA VAL A 100 -24.56 -6.56 1.71
C VAL A 100 -25.30 -7.89 1.49
N PRO A 101 -25.93 -8.47 2.51
CA PRO A 101 -26.66 -9.74 2.39
C PRO A 101 -27.96 -9.58 1.59
N ALA A 102 -28.55 -10.69 1.15
CA ALA A 102 -29.72 -10.68 0.26
C ALA A 102 -30.96 -10.05 0.92
N GLU A 103 -31.13 -10.28 2.22
CA GLU A 103 -32.17 -9.71 3.06
C GLU A 103 -31.95 -8.22 3.42
N GLY A 104 -30.80 -7.65 3.02
CA GLY A 104 -30.39 -6.31 3.38
C GLY A 104 -29.83 -6.18 4.80
N LEU A 105 -29.33 -4.99 5.12
CA LEU A 105 -28.66 -4.67 6.37
C LEU A 105 -29.17 -3.32 6.89
N ASP A 106 -29.60 -3.30 8.15
CA ASP A 106 -29.90 -2.06 8.85
C ASP A 106 -28.59 -1.40 9.32
N VAL A 107 -28.46 -0.12 9.02
CA VAL A 107 -27.30 0.70 9.35
C VAL A 107 -27.76 1.96 10.08
N GLU A 108 -27.17 2.22 11.25
CA GLU A 108 -27.37 3.44 12.01
C GLU A 108 -26.10 4.29 12.00
N VAL A 109 -26.25 5.58 11.67
CA VAL A 109 -25.18 6.57 11.73
C VAL A 109 -25.58 7.69 12.65
N GLU A 110 -24.80 7.88 13.71
CA GLU A 110 -24.96 8.92 14.70
C GLU A 110 -23.86 9.97 14.54
N ILE A 111 -24.25 11.23 14.41
CA ILE A 111 -23.36 12.36 14.18
C ILE A 111 -23.52 13.34 15.34
N LYS A 112 -22.41 13.63 16.02
CA LYS A 112 -22.32 14.60 17.10
C LYS A 112 -21.45 15.76 16.65
N LEU A 113 -21.99 16.97 16.75
CA LEU A 113 -21.27 18.21 16.51
C LEU A 113 -21.05 18.92 17.85
N ASP A 114 -19.84 19.46 18.01
CA ASP A 114 -19.38 20.12 19.23
C ASP A 114 -19.29 19.19 20.46
N GLY A 115 -18.78 19.74 21.56
CA GLY A 115 -18.65 19.02 22.82
C GLY A 115 -17.44 18.10 22.88
N ALA A 116 -17.46 17.16 23.83
CA ALA A 116 -16.39 16.17 24.00
C ALA A 116 -16.74 14.89 23.24
N ALA A 117 -15.80 14.42 22.44
CA ALA A 117 -15.86 13.11 21.80
C ALA A 117 -14.53 12.38 21.98
N PRO A 118 -14.52 11.04 21.89
CA PRO A 118 -13.28 10.27 21.92
C PRO A 118 -12.34 10.68 20.80
N LEU A 119 -11.07 10.90 21.14
CA LEU A 119 -9.97 11.07 20.20
C LEU A 119 -9.09 9.82 20.30
N ASP A 120 -8.76 9.23 19.17
CA ASP A 120 -7.92 8.04 19.08
C ASP A 120 -6.53 8.47 18.60
N PRO A 121 -5.62 8.96 19.48
CA PRO A 121 -4.33 9.46 19.03
C PRO A 121 -3.41 8.33 18.53
N GLU A 122 -2.44 8.71 17.71
CA GLU A 122 -1.29 7.87 17.38
C GLU A 122 -0.58 7.36 18.65
N PRO A 123 -0.15 6.08 18.69
CA PRO A 123 0.66 5.54 19.79
C PRO A 123 1.97 6.31 19.99
N LEU A 124 2.52 6.21 21.20
CA LEU A 124 3.82 6.81 21.50
C LEU A 124 4.93 6.18 20.65
N ALA A 125 5.84 7.03 20.18
CA ALA A 125 7.02 6.61 19.43
C ALA A 125 7.92 5.69 20.28
N PRO A 126 8.20 4.45 19.84
CA PRO A 126 9.06 3.53 20.60
C PRO A 126 10.53 4.00 20.62
N PRO A 127 11.39 3.37 21.45
CA PRO A 127 12.84 3.54 21.36
C PRO A 127 13.36 3.20 19.95
N VAL A 128 14.48 3.82 19.56
CA VAL A 128 15.18 3.47 18.31
C VAL A 128 15.79 2.07 18.49
N PRO A 129 15.45 1.09 17.63
CA PRO A 129 15.99 -0.26 17.75
C PRO A 129 17.42 -0.33 17.21
N GLU A 130 18.10 -1.43 17.51
CA GLU A 130 19.34 -1.79 16.81
C GLU A 130 19.01 -2.16 15.36
N ARG A 131 19.79 -1.63 14.42
CA ARG A 131 19.62 -1.88 12.99
C ARG A 131 20.61 -2.95 12.53
N PRO A 132 20.17 -4.01 11.83
CA PRO A 132 21.07 -4.97 11.21
C PRO A 132 22.05 -4.31 10.24
N PRO A 133 23.27 -4.84 10.08
CA PRO A 133 24.20 -4.35 9.08
C PRO A 133 23.62 -4.51 7.67
N ARG A 134 23.88 -3.54 6.79
CA ARG A 134 23.46 -3.62 5.38
C ARG A 134 24.17 -4.78 4.68
N ARG A 135 23.43 -5.50 3.84
CA ARG A 135 24.00 -6.50 2.93
C ARG A 135 24.79 -5.77 1.84
N ALA A 136 26.06 -6.14 1.66
CA ALA A 136 26.89 -5.61 0.59
C ALA A 136 26.51 -6.29 -0.73
N LEU A 137 26.07 -5.51 -1.72
CA LEU A 137 25.68 -5.97 -3.04
C LEU A 137 26.49 -5.22 -4.12
N PRO A 138 26.94 -5.88 -5.20
CA PRO A 138 27.58 -5.23 -6.33
C PRO A 138 26.57 -4.33 -7.05
N ALA A 139 26.98 -3.13 -7.40
CA ALA A 139 26.17 -2.11 -8.05
C ALA A 139 27.00 -1.34 -9.07
N ASP A 140 26.32 -0.66 -10.00
CA ASP A 140 26.96 0.27 -10.93
C ASP A 140 27.68 1.39 -10.17
N ASP A 141 28.67 2.01 -10.81
CA ASP A 141 29.35 3.18 -10.27
C ASP A 141 28.35 4.28 -9.86
N GLY A 142 28.51 4.76 -8.61
CA GLY A 142 27.64 5.80 -8.04
C GLY A 142 26.30 5.31 -7.48
N ARG A 143 26.01 4.01 -7.54
CA ARG A 143 24.76 3.43 -7.01
C ARG A 143 25.00 2.48 -5.84
N THR A 144 23.94 2.27 -5.08
CA THR A 144 23.84 1.22 -4.05
C THR A 144 22.49 0.54 -4.19
N TRP A 145 22.44 -0.76 -3.90
CA TRP A 145 21.17 -1.48 -3.77
C TRP A 145 20.59 -1.26 -2.37
N TRP A 146 19.45 -0.59 -2.31
CA TRP A 146 18.73 -0.28 -1.08
C TRP A 146 17.64 -1.30 -0.83
N ALA A 147 17.52 -1.79 0.41
CA ALA A 147 16.47 -2.74 0.78
C ALA A 147 15.14 -2.00 0.97
N CYS A 148 14.14 -2.36 0.17
CA CYS A 148 12.84 -1.69 0.17
C CYS A 148 11.69 -2.67 0.37
N ASP A 149 10.61 -2.16 0.96
CA ASP A 149 9.30 -2.80 0.98
C ASP A 149 8.29 -1.75 0.51
N PHE A 150 7.52 -2.09 -0.52
CA PHE A 150 6.65 -1.14 -1.21
C PHE A 150 5.16 -1.31 -0.86
N HIS A 151 4.84 -2.02 0.21
CA HIS A 151 3.46 -2.26 0.61
C HIS A 151 3.33 -2.50 2.13
N ALA A 152 2.84 -1.51 2.87
CA ALA A 152 2.59 -1.63 4.31
C ALA A 152 1.57 -0.61 4.82
N HIS A 153 0.88 -0.98 5.89
CA HIS A 153 -0.25 -0.26 6.45
C HIS A 153 -0.01 0.15 7.90
N THR A 154 -0.68 1.22 8.31
CA THR A 154 -0.65 1.74 9.68
C THR A 154 -2.05 1.75 10.28
N LEU A 155 -2.17 2.28 11.50
CA LEU A 155 -3.46 2.57 12.13
C LEU A 155 -4.32 3.58 11.33
N HIS A 156 -3.77 4.23 10.31
CA HIS A 156 -4.51 5.13 9.45
C HIS A 156 -5.45 4.39 8.48
N SER A 157 -5.24 3.11 8.18
CA SER A 157 -6.26 2.21 7.65
C SER A 157 -6.59 1.09 8.64
N ASP A 158 -6.06 -0.10 8.41
CA ASP A 158 -6.36 -1.37 9.04
C ASP A 158 -5.10 -2.08 9.55
N GLY A 159 -3.94 -1.42 9.49
CA GLY A 159 -2.75 -1.82 10.21
C GLY A 159 -2.90 -1.64 11.73
N ALA A 160 -2.05 -2.34 12.48
CA ALA A 160 -2.06 -2.33 13.95
C ALA A 160 -1.03 -1.39 14.57
N LEU A 161 -0.10 -0.85 13.78
CA LEU A 161 1.00 -0.01 14.25
C LEU A 161 0.80 1.44 13.84
N GLY A 162 1.14 2.38 14.73
CA GLY A 162 1.28 3.78 14.37
C GLY A 162 2.49 4.03 13.46
N VAL A 163 2.57 5.19 12.81
CA VAL A 163 3.65 5.52 11.85
C VAL A 163 5.04 5.36 12.47
N SER A 164 5.24 5.83 13.71
CA SER A 164 6.53 5.70 14.41
C SER A 164 6.86 4.27 14.81
N GLN A 165 5.85 3.45 15.12
CA GLN A 165 6.05 2.04 15.44
C GLN A 165 6.42 1.23 14.20
N LEU A 166 5.76 1.51 13.08
CA LEU A 166 6.07 0.88 11.79
C LEU A 166 7.48 1.27 11.32
N ALA A 167 7.88 2.54 11.44
CA ALA A 167 9.23 2.99 11.10
C ALA A 167 10.32 2.33 11.95
N ALA A 168 10.07 2.15 13.25
CA ALA A 168 10.97 1.40 14.13
C ALA A 168 11.08 -0.06 13.68
N LEU A 169 9.95 -0.71 13.36
CA LEU A 169 9.96 -2.08 12.86
C LEU A 169 10.75 -2.20 11.54
N ALA A 170 10.57 -1.27 10.61
CA ALA A 170 11.30 -1.22 9.35
C ALA A 170 12.82 -1.12 9.58
N ALA A 171 13.26 -0.26 10.50
CA ALA A 171 14.66 -0.12 10.88
C ALA A 171 15.22 -1.43 11.46
N GLY A 172 14.47 -2.07 12.37
CA GLY A 172 14.83 -3.36 12.96
C GLY A 172 14.87 -4.51 11.94
N SER A 173 14.05 -4.43 10.89
CA SER A 173 14.06 -5.37 9.76
C SER A 173 15.19 -5.10 8.76
N GLY A 174 15.94 -4.01 8.90
CA GLY A 174 17.05 -3.65 8.00
C GLY A 174 16.63 -2.94 6.72
N LEU A 175 15.38 -2.47 6.61
CA LEU A 175 14.88 -1.72 5.45
C LEU A 175 15.49 -0.32 5.38
N ASP A 176 15.88 0.10 4.19
CA ASP A 176 16.32 1.46 3.88
C ASP A 176 15.15 2.36 3.49
N VAL A 177 14.17 1.81 2.77
CA VAL A 177 12.95 2.50 2.32
C VAL A 177 11.73 1.65 2.65
N LEU A 178 10.67 2.26 3.16
CA LEU A 178 9.37 1.64 3.32
C LEU A 178 8.30 2.55 2.71
N ALA A 179 7.55 2.05 1.72
CA ALA A 179 6.34 2.74 1.30
C ALA A 179 5.23 2.48 2.32
N VAL A 180 4.60 3.56 2.78
CA VAL A 180 3.45 3.49 3.70
C VAL A 180 2.21 3.83 2.90
N THR A 181 1.33 2.85 2.71
CA THR A 181 0.30 2.81 1.67
C THR A 181 -1.09 2.56 2.24
N ASP A 182 -1.45 3.24 3.35
CA ASP A 182 -2.78 3.08 3.96
C ASP A 182 -3.94 3.22 2.94
N HIS A 183 -4.98 2.39 3.11
CA HIS A 183 -6.11 2.30 2.19
C HIS A 183 -6.90 3.61 2.07
N ASN A 184 -6.97 4.14 0.84
CA ASN A 184 -7.84 5.26 0.45
C ASN A 184 -7.72 6.54 1.30
N THR A 185 -6.60 6.71 1.99
CA THR A 185 -6.30 7.87 2.83
C THR A 185 -4.84 8.30 2.67
N VAL A 186 -4.57 9.56 2.95
CA VAL A 186 -3.22 10.14 3.00
C VAL A 186 -2.94 10.79 4.36
N SER A 187 -3.77 10.49 5.36
CA SER A 187 -3.71 11.14 6.67
C SER A 187 -2.42 10.85 7.45
N HIS A 188 -1.70 9.78 7.10
CA HIS A 188 -0.39 9.43 7.66
C HIS A 188 0.76 10.27 7.09
N HIS A 189 0.59 10.87 5.90
CA HIS A 189 1.69 11.50 5.14
C HIS A 189 2.44 12.56 5.93
N ALA A 190 1.73 13.39 6.69
CA ALA A 190 2.32 14.47 7.47
C ALA A 190 3.29 13.98 8.55
N SER A 191 3.13 12.74 9.03
CA SER A 191 3.96 12.14 10.08
C SER A 191 5.22 11.47 9.53
N LEU A 192 5.27 11.16 8.23
CA LEU A 192 6.32 10.33 7.63
C LEU A 192 7.72 10.95 7.74
N PRO A 193 7.96 12.24 7.42
CA PRO A 193 9.31 12.79 7.46
C PRO A 193 9.94 12.75 8.87
N ALA A 194 9.16 13.09 9.89
CA ALA A 194 9.65 13.11 11.28
C ALA A 194 9.91 11.70 11.82
N ALA A 195 9.03 10.74 11.51
CA ALA A 195 9.23 9.35 11.89
C ALA A 195 10.43 8.73 11.15
N GLY A 196 10.52 8.90 9.83
CA GLY A 196 11.64 8.39 9.04
C GLY A 196 13.00 8.91 9.50
N ALA A 197 13.10 10.22 9.74
CA ALA A 197 14.32 10.84 10.27
C ALA A 197 14.71 10.30 11.66
N ARG A 198 13.75 10.01 12.53
CA ARG A 198 14.00 9.46 13.87
C ARG A 198 14.56 8.05 13.84
N TYR A 199 14.09 7.20 12.92
CA TYR A 199 14.46 5.77 12.87
C TYR A 199 15.49 5.44 11.78
N GLY A 200 15.89 6.42 10.96
CA GLY A 200 16.90 6.22 9.91
C GLY A 200 16.39 5.32 8.78
N VAL A 201 15.12 5.49 8.40
CA VAL A 201 14.45 4.79 7.28
C VAL A 201 13.71 5.85 6.48
N GLU A 202 13.84 5.82 5.16
CA GLU A 202 13.00 6.66 4.30
C GLU A 202 11.58 6.10 4.29
N LEU A 203 10.62 6.89 4.73
CA LEU A 203 9.21 6.55 4.65
C LEU A 203 8.63 7.18 3.39
N LEU A 204 8.51 6.38 2.33
CA LEU A 204 7.98 6.82 1.06
C LEU A 204 6.47 7.02 1.18
N PRO A 205 5.94 8.23 0.91
CA PRO A 205 4.49 8.47 0.94
C PRO A 205 3.81 7.68 -0.17
N GLY A 206 2.74 6.96 0.17
CA GLY A 206 1.87 6.31 -0.79
C GLY A 206 0.44 6.22 -0.29
N GLN A 207 -0.44 5.80 -1.19
CA GLN A 207 -1.83 5.43 -0.90
C GLN A 207 -2.10 4.11 -1.61
N GLU A 208 -2.65 3.11 -0.92
CA GLU A 208 -3.27 2.00 -1.62
C GLU A 208 -4.69 2.43 -2.03
N VAL A 209 -4.89 2.50 -3.35
CA VAL A 209 -6.20 2.72 -3.96
C VAL A 209 -6.92 1.39 -3.96
N THR A 210 -7.96 1.27 -3.12
CA THR A 210 -8.60 -0.01 -2.78
C THR A 210 -10.06 0.00 -3.20
N THR A 211 -10.42 -0.93 -4.09
CA THR A 211 -11.81 -1.21 -4.48
C THR A 211 -12.07 -2.72 -4.51
N ASP A 212 -13.33 -3.12 -4.57
CA ASP A 212 -13.75 -4.53 -4.73
C ASP A 212 -13.44 -5.14 -6.13
N ARG A 213 -12.62 -4.46 -6.92
CA ARG A 213 -12.25 -4.83 -8.30
C ARG A 213 -10.76 -4.76 -8.56
N GLY A 214 -9.95 -4.59 -7.53
CA GLY A 214 -8.50 -4.51 -7.65
C GLY A 214 -7.91 -3.41 -6.79
N HIS A 215 -6.65 -3.60 -6.41
CA HIS A 215 -5.89 -2.65 -5.63
C HIS A 215 -4.69 -2.14 -6.41
N ALA A 216 -4.26 -0.91 -6.10
CA ALA A 216 -3.04 -0.35 -6.65
C ALA A 216 -2.38 0.63 -5.67
N ASN A 217 -1.07 0.53 -5.50
CA ASN A 217 -0.30 1.52 -4.76
C ASN A 217 0.03 2.71 -5.66
N ALA A 218 -0.31 3.90 -5.19
CA ALA A 218 0.04 5.18 -5.78
C ALA A 218 1.19 5.80 -4.96
N PHE A 219 2.39 5.80 -5.52
CA PHE A 219 3.62 6.21 -4.83
C PHE A 219 4.01 7.66 -5.11
N GLY A 220 4.43 8.36 -4.06
CA GLY A 220 4.95 9.72 -4.10
C GLY A 220 4.11 10.71 -3.28
N ALA A 221 4.64 11.92 -3.08
CA ALA A 221 3.93 13.02 -2.44
C ALA A 221 2.95 13.70 -3.43
N ILE A 222 2.01 12.90 -3.94
CA ILE A 222 1.13 13.22 -5.08
C ILE A 222 -0.29 13.67 -4.68
N GLY A 223 -0.54 13.80 -3.38
CA GLY A 223 -1.87 14.05 -2.85
C GLY A 223 -2.77 12.80 -2.86
N TRP A 224 -4.05 13.00 -2.56
CA TRP A 224 -5.03 11.91 -2.47
C TRP A 224 -5.56 11.51 -3.86
N VAL A 225 -5.61 10.22 -4.13
CA VAL A 225 -6.20 9.64 -5.34
C VAL A 225 -7.62 9.19 -5.04
N ASP A 226 -8.61 9.69 -5.78
CA ASP A 226 -10.01 9.34 -5.55
C ASP A 226 -10.32 7.94 -6.12
N PHE A 227 -10.31 6.95 -5.23
CA PHE A 227 -10.58 5.53 -5.51
C PHE A 227 -11.98 5.25 -6.08
N ARG A 228 -12.88 6.24 -6.10
CA ARG A 228 -14.22 6.12 -6.67
C ARG A 228 -14.24 6.43 -8.17
N ARG A 229 -13.15 7.02 -8.68
CA ARG A 229 -12.97 7.32 -10.11
C ARG A 229 -12.53 6.06 -10.89
N PRO A 230 -12.70 6.00 -12.22
CA PRO A 230 -12.15 4.92 -13.02
C PRO A 230 -10.64 4.78 -12.87
N ALA A 231 -10.12 3.54 -12.92
CA ALA A 231 -8.69 3.26 -12.69
C ALA A 231 -7.75 3.96 -13.69
N SER A 232 -8.20 4.23 -14.91
CA SER A 232 -7.43 5.01 -15.89
C SER A 232 -7.23 6.47 -15.46
N GLU A 233 -8.14 7.04 -14.65
CA GLU A 233 -7.95 8.36 -14.06
C GLU A 233 -6.90 8.33 -12.94
N TRP A 234 -6.80 7.24 -12.17
CA TRP A 234 -5.74 7.07 -11.17
C TRP A 234 -4.37 7.05 -11.84
N VAL A 235 -4.19 6.23 -12.88
CA VAL A 235 -2.92 6.13 -13.63
C VAL A 235 -2.47 7.52 -14.09
N ARG A 236 -3.38 8.29 -14.71
CA ARG A 236 -3.08 9.63 -15.22
C ARG A 236 -2.82 10.63 -14.10
N GLN A 237 -3.64 10.66 -13.04
CA GLN A 237 -3.43 11.57 -11.91
C GLN A 237 -2.05 11.34 -11.27
N VAL A 238 -1.68 10.08 -11.05
CA VAL A 238 -0.40 9.71 -10.43
C VAL A 238 0.77 10.12 -11.32
N ASP A 239 0.68 9.87 -12.63
CA ASP A 239 1.71 10.25 -13.61
C ASP A 239 1.85 11.78 -13.73
N ASP A 240 0.74 12.51 -13.85
CA ASP A 240 0.71 13.99 -13.95
C ASP A 240 1.33 14.66 -12.70
N ALA A 241 1.22 14.01 -11.54
CA ALA A 241 1.81 14.47 -10.27
C ALA A 241 3.27 14.00 -10.07
N GLY A 242 3.85 13.26 -11.03
CA GLY A 242 5.21 12.75 -10.98
C GLY A 242 5.40 11.50 -10.13
N GLY A 243 4.31 10.83 -9.72
CA GLY A 243 4.35 9.58 -8.96
C GLY A 243 4.51 8.35 -9.84
N LEU A 244 4.30 7.17 -9.24
CA LEU A 244 4.18 5.90 -9.95
C LEU A 244 3.03 5.08 -9.38
N LEU A 245 2.24 4.48 -10.27
CA LEU A 245 1.22 3.52 -9.88
C LEU A 245 1.78 2.09 -10.02
N SER A 246 1.48 1.23 -9.07
CA SER A 246 1.73 -0.21 -9.11
C SER A 246 0.44 -0.98 -8.95
N ILE A 247 0.15 -1.93 -9.84
CA ILE A 247 -0.95 -2.88 -9.59
C ILE A 247 -0.53 -3.80 -8.44
N ASN A 248 -1.33 -3.88 -7.38
CA ASN A 248 -1.03 -4.74 -6.24
C ASN A 248 -1.60 -6.14 -6.49
N HIS A 249 -0.87 -7.15 -6.01
CA HIS A 249 -1.26 -8.56 -5.95
C HIS A 249 -2.39 -8.97 -6.93
N PRO A 250 -2.15 -8.93 -8.25
CA PRO A 250 -3.23 -8.94 -9.26
C PRO A 250 -4.05 -10.23 -9.32
N LEU A 251 -3.61 -11.26 -8.57
CA LEU A 251 -4.21 -12.59 -8.49
C LEU A 251 -4.77 -12.93 -7.10
N ALA A 252 -4.75 -11.99 -6.15
CA ALA A 252 -5.14 -12.25 -4.76
C ALA A 252 -6.66 -12.22 -4.55
N GLY A 253 -7.29 -13.39 -4.58
CA GLY A 253 -8.64 -13.59 -4.04
C GLY A 253 -9.70 -12.64 -4.59
N ASP A 254 -10.48 -12.04 -3.71
CA ASP A 254 -11.52 -11.04 -4.02
C ASP A 254 -10.96 -9.64 -4.31
N CYS A 255 -9.64 -9.44 -4.17
CA CYS A 255 -8.93 -8.20 -4.48
C CYS A 255 -8.14 -8.28 -5.79
N ALA A 256 -8.37 -9.33 -6.59
CA ALA A 256 -7.73 -9.51 -7.89
C ALA A 256 -8.05 -8.35 -8.84
N TRP A 257 -7.11 -8.04 -9.74
CA TRP A 257 -7.25 -6.88 -10.62
C TRP A 257 -8.24 -7.16 -11.76
N HIS A 258 -9.34 -6.42 -11.77
CA HIS A 258 -10.43 -6.50 -12.76
C HIS A 258 -10.79 -5.14 -13.36
N GLN A 259 -10.03 -4.10 -13.04
CA GLN A 259 -10.26 -2.75 -13.57
C GLN A 259 -9.71 -2.65 -15.00
N PRO A 260 -10.52 -2.19 -15.98
CA PRO A 260 -10.03 -1.90 -17.31
C PRO A 260 -9.09 -0.69 -17.29
N LEU A 261 -8.07 -0.72 -18.15
CA LEU A 261 -7.08 0.35 -18.27
C LEU A 261 -6.81 0.65 -19.75
N ASP A 262 -6.81 1.93 -20.09
CA ASP A 262 -6.40 2.41 -21.42
C ASP A 262 -4.87 2.50 -21.53
N VAL A 263 -4.20 2.77 -20.41
CA VAL A 263 -2.75 2.81 -20.28
C VAL A 263 -2.35 1.95 -19.09
N ARG A 264 -1.37 1.07 -19.28
CA ARG A 264 -0.84 0.22 -18.21
C ARG A 264 0.11 1.05 -17.34
N PRO A 265 0.01 0.98 -16.01
CA PRO A 265 1.02 1.56 -15.14
C PRO A 265 2.36 0.82 -15.30
N PRO A 266 3.49 1.49 -14.97
CA PRO A 266 4.82 0.93 -15.20
C PRO A 266 5.17 -0.22 -14.24
N LEU A 267 4.55 -0.26 -13.05
CA LEU A 267 4.87 -1.21 -11.99
C LEU A 267 3.74 -2.22 -11.77
N ALA A 268 4.12 -3.41 -11.31
CA ALA A 268 3.19 -4.36 -10.72
C ALA A 268 3.87 -5.18 -9.61
N GLU A 269 3.12 -5.47 -8.56
CA GLU A 269 3.51 -6.35 -7.48
C GLU A 269 3.43 -7.81 -7.95
N ILE A 270 4.48 -8.25 -8.64
CA ILE A 270 4.59 -9.61 -9.16
C ILE A 270 4.84 -10.60 -8.03
N TRP A 271 5.51 -10.16 -6.96
CA TRP A 271 5.69 -10.96 -5.76
C TRP A 271 5.01 -10.31 -4.58
N HIS A 272 3.92 -10.91 -4.13
CA HIS A 272 3.21 -10.54 -2.92
C HIS A 272 3.42 -11.63 -1.86
N TRP A 273 3.35 -11.29 -0.56
CA TRP A 273 3.51 -12.28 0.52
C TRP A 273 2.55 -13.47 0.38
N SER A 274 1.38 -13.26 -0.23
CA SER A 274 0.38 -14.31 -0.44
C SER A 274 0.78 -15.35 -1.50
N TRP A 275 1.93 -15.21 -2.16
CA TRP A 275 2.49 -16.23 -3.04
C TRP A 275 3.16 -17.35 -2.23
N LEU A 276 2.34 -18.09 -1.46
CA LEU A 276 2.80 -19.07 -0.47
C LEU A 276 3.50 -20.29 -1.08
N ASP A 277 3.03 -20.77 -2.24
CA ASP A 277 3.70 -21.80 -3.02
C ASP A 277 4.33 -21.20 -4.28
N ARG A 278 5.63 -20.93 -4.19
CA ARG A 278 6.42 -20.29 -5.27
C ARG A 278 6.69 -21.21 -6.45
N SER A 279 6.23 -22.46 -6.43
CA SER A 279 6.19 -23.32 -7.62
C SER A 279 4.95 -23.05 -8.49
N TRP A 280 3.95 -22.35 -7.95
CA TRP A 280 2.74 -21.99 -8.69
C TRP A 280 2.99 -20.72 -9.48
N THR A 281 3.19 -20.84 -10.79
CA THR A 281 3.68 -19.75 -11.65
C THR A 281 2.60 -18.78 -12.13
N GLY A 282 1.46 -18.69 -11.43
CA GLY A 282 0.37 -17.76 -11.74
C GLY A 282 0.84 -16.31 -11.87
N PRO A 283 1.59 -15.74 -10.90
CA PRO A 283 2.11 -14.38 -11.01
C PRO A 283 3.01 -14.16 -12.22
N LEU A 284 3.85 -15.15 -12.59
CA LEU A 284 4.70 -15.09 -13.79
C LEU A 284 3.89 -15.13 -15.09
N ALA A 285 2.83 -15.95 -15.13
CA ALA A 285 1.92 -16.01 -16.26
C ALA A 285 1.18 -14.68 -16.43
N TRP A 286 0.73 -14.07 -15.33
CA TRP A 286 0.12 -12.74 -15.35
C TRP A 286 1.10 -11.68 -15.85
N TRP A 287 2.34 -11.64 -15.32
CA TRP A 287 3.36 -10.69 -15.76
C TRP A 287 3.64 -10.81 -17.27
N SER A 288 3.77 -12.05 -17.77
CA SER A 288 4.01 -12.32 -19.19
C SER A 288 2.85 -11.84 -20.08
N ALA A 289 1.61 -12.05 -19.63
CA ALA A 289 0.42 -11.60 -20.35
C ALA A 289 0.19 -10.08 -20.24
N TRP A 290 0.57 -9.48 -19.11
CA TRP A 290 0.44 -8.06 -18.83
C TRP A 290 1.48 -7.22 -19.58
N GLY A 291 2.65 -7.77 -19.86
CA GLY A 291 3.67 -7.14 -20.70
C GLY A 291 5.04 -7.16 -20.05
N LEU A 292 6.03 -7.64 -20.81
CA LEU A 292 7.40 -7.90 -20.35
C LEU A 292 8.17 -6.63 -19.94
N GLY A 293 7.70 -5.44 -20.32
CA GLY A 293 8.28 -4.16 -19.89
C GLY A 293 7.77 -3.65 -18.54
N THR A 294 6.86 -4.38 -17.88
CA THR A 294 6.39 -4.03 -16.54
C THR A 294 7.49 -4.30 -15.52
N VAL A 295 7.81 -3.31 -14.70
CA VAL A 295 8.83 -3.44 -13.66
C VAL A 295 8.24 -4.21 -12.47
N PRO A 296 8.86 -5.33 -12.06
CA PRO A 296 8.39 -6.09 -10.92
C PRO A 296 8.77 -5.37 -9.63
N VAL A 297 7.80 -5.26 -8.73
CA VAL A 297 8.02 -4.97 -7.32
C VAL A 297 7.48 -6.13 -6.48
N GLY A 298 7.91 -6.17 -5.23
CA GLY A 298 7.28 -6.96 -4.19
C GLY A 298 7.04 -6.15 -2.93
N GLY A 299 6.03 -6.57 -2.17
CA GLY A 299 5.61 -5.94 -0.93
C GLY A 299 5.09 -6.96 0.07
N SER A 300 5.33 -6.67 1.35
CA SER A 300 4.88 -7.53 2.44
C SER A 300 3.39 -7.39 2.75
N ASP A 301 2.76 -6.30 2.30
CA ASP A 301 1.38 -5.93 2.63
C ASP A 301 1.17 -6.04 4.15
N PHE A 302 2.10 -5.42 4.88
CA PHE A 302 2.20 -5.59 6.31
C PHE A 302 1.07 -4.85 7.03
N HIS A 303 0.33 -5.57 7.88
CA HIS A 303 -0.71 -5.00 8.73
C HIS A 303 -0.37 -5.11 10.21
N THR A 304 0.09 -6.28 10.66
CA THR A 304 0.35 -6.55 12.08
C THR A 304 1.44 -7.60 12.28
N PRO A 305 2.29 -7.47 13.33
CA PRO A 305 3.21 -8.54 13.70
C PRO A 305 2.52 -9.87 14.03
N ALA A 306 1.24 -9.83 14.45
CA ALA A 306 0.49 -11.00 14.86
C ALA A 306 0.23 -12.01 13.71
N ASP A 307 0.27 -11.54 12.46
CA ASP A 307 0.01 -12.39 11.29
C ASP A 307 1.19 -13.33 10.95
N GLY A 308 2.35 -13.15 11.59
CA GLY A 308 3.56 -13.91 11.27
C GLY A 308 4.11 -13.61 9.88
N ARG A 309 3.75 -12.47 9.30
CA ARG A 309 4.18 -11.98 7.98
C ARG A 309 5.04 -10.73 8.19
N PRO A 310 6.37 -10.86 8.32
CA PRO A 310 7.23 -9.72 8.62
C PRO A 310 7.38 -8.80 7.40
N LEU A 311 7.73 -7.53 7.66
CA LEU A 311 8.23 -6.63 6.64
C LEU A 311 9.42 -7.25 5.87
N ALA A 312 9.64 -6.78 4.64
CA ALA A 312 10.72 -7.21 3.75
C ALA A 312 10.63 -8.70 3.31
N GLN A 313 9.43 -9.28 3.34
CA GLN A 313 9.16 -10.62 2.83
C GLN A 313 7.90 -10.61 1.93
N PRO A 314 8.07 -10.41 0.61
CA PRO A 314 9.33 -10.22 -0.12
C PRO A 314 9.98 -8.85 0.09
N VAL A 315 11.28 -8.76 -0.23
CA VAL A 315 12.02 -7.49 -0.31
C VAL A 315 12.19 -7.09 -1.78
N THR A 316 12.04 -5.81 -2.06
CA THR A 316 12.45 -5.21 -3.33
C THR A 316 13.76 -4.46 -3.12
N TRP A 317 14.81 -4.83 -3.85
CA TRP A 317 16.04 -4.07 -3.95
C TRP A 317 15.90 -3.02 -5.05
N VAL A 318 16.33 -1.78 -4.79
CA VAL A 318 16.40 -0.72 -5.80
C VAL A 318 17.81 -0.16 -5.92
N ALA A 319 18.35 -0.08 -7.15
CA ALA A 319 19.66 0.51 -7.38
C ALA A 319 19.55 2.02 -7.59
N ALA A 320 20.01 2.79 -6.60
CA ALA A 320 19.90 4.24 -6.59
C ALA A 320 21.10 4.90 -5.88
N GLU A 321 21.28 6.20 -6.11
CA GLU A 321 22.37 6.99 -5.49
C GLU A 321 22.17 7.19 -3.97
N SER A 322 20.92 7.19 -3.52
CA SER A 322 20.53 7.38 -2.12
C SER A 322 19.23 6.63 -1.82
N PRO A 323 18.86 6.42 -0.54
CA PRO A 323 17.58 5.82 -0.17
C PRO A 323 16.43 6.83 -0.15
N SER A 324 16.60 8.05 -0.69
CA SER A 324 15.53 9.06 -0.70
C SER A 324 14.34 8.64 -1.59
N THR A 325 13.15 9.17 -1.29
CA THR A 325 11.93 8.94 -2.09
C THR A 325 12.17 9.20 -3.58
N ASP A 326 12.79 10.33 -3.94
CA ASP A 326 13.04 10.69 -5.34
C ASP A 326 13.98 9.69 -6.04
N SER A 327 15.03 9.25 -5.35
CA SER A 327 15.98 8.25 -5.85
C SER A 327 15.33 6.87 -6.02
N ALA A 328 14.47 6.47 -5.08
CA ALA A 328 13.73 5.22 -5.16
C ALA A 328 12.71 5.23 -6.31
N LEU A 329 11.93 6.30 -6.45
CA LEU A 329 11.00 6.47 -7.58
C LEU A 329 11.73 6.50 -8.92
N ASP A 330 12.86 7.17 -9.02
CA ASP A 330 13.68 7.16 -10.23
C ASP A 330 14.19 5.75 -10.59
N ALA A 331 14.63 4.97 -9.59
CA ALA A 331 15.03 3.58 -9.79
C ALA A 331 13.88 2.70 -10.28
N LEU A 332 12.69 2.85 -9.68
CA LEU A 332 11.48 2.15 -10.10
C LEU A 332 11.09 2.50 -11.55
N ARG A 333 11.11 3.79 -11.93
CA ARG A 333 10.80 4.25 -13.32
C ARG A 333 11.66 3.56 -14.37
N HIS A 334 12.92 3.31 -14.03
CA HIS A 334 13.90 2.76 -14.96
C HIS A 334 14.13 1.25 -14.79
N GLY A 335 13.27 0.56 -14.04
CA GLY A 335 13.40 -0.89 -13.85
C GLY A 335 14.68 -1.33 -13.16
N ARG A 336 15.28 -0.47 -12.34
CA ARG A 336 16.49 -0.81 -11.57
C ARG A 336 16.13 -1.54 -10.29
N THR A 337 15.38 -2.63 -10.45
CA THR A 337 14.81 -3.42 -9.35
C THR A 337 15.29 -4.87 -9.37
N ALA A 338 15.28 -5.49 -8.19
CA ALA A 338 15.38 -6.94 -8.02
C ALA A 338 14.50 -7.34 -6.85
N VAL A 339 13.69 -8.38 -6.99
CA VAL A 339 12.82 -8.87 -5.91
C VAL A 339 13.38 -10.18 -5.37
N ALA A 340 13.47 -10.33 -4.06
CA ALA A 340 13.93 -11.54 -3.40
C ALA A 340 12.97 -11.93 -2.27
N ALA A 341 13.01 -13.20 -1.85
CA ALA A 341 12.16 -13.68 -0.75
C ALA A 341 12.43 -12.97 0.60
N GLY A 342 13.65 -12.47 0.80
CA GLY A 342 14.07 -11.72 1.97
C GLY A 342 15.44 -11.07 1.80
N ILE A 343 15.84 -10.21 2.74
CA ILE A 343 17.08 -9.42 2.65
C ILE A 343 18.33 -10.30 2.56
N GLY A 344 18.36 -11.44 3.25
CA GLY A 344 19.49 -12.38 3.25
C GLY A 344 19.42 -13.47 2.18
N ASP A 345 18.36 -13.51 1.38
CA ASP A 345 18.08 -14.62 0.47
C ASP A 345 18.79 -14.45 -0.89
N PRO A 346 18.85 -15.50 -1.74
CA PRO A 346 19.44 -15.40 -3.07
C PRO A 346 18.82 -14.25 -3.88
N VAL A 347 19.66 -13.53 -4.63
CA VAL A 347 19.24 -12.35 -5.40
C VAL A 347 19.85 -12.36 -6.79
N LEU A 348 19.11 -11.80 -7.75
CA LEU A 348 19.55 -11.58 -9.12
C LEU A 348 19.57 -10.08 -9.37
N LEU A 349 20.75 -9.51 -9.58
CA LEU A 349 20.96 -8.07 -9.75
C LEU A 349 21.34 -7.79 -11.20
N ARG A 350 20.89 -6.67 -11.76
CA ARG A 350 21.45 -6.15 -13.03
C ARG A 350 22.53 -5.12 -12.69
N VAL A 351 23.76 -5.39 -13.05
CA VAL A 351 24.93 -4.51 -12.82
C VAL A 351 25.63 -4.35 -14.16
N ASP A 352 25.69 -3.10 -14.64
CA ASP A 352 26.09 -2.77 -16.01
C ASP A 352 25.28 -3.60 -17.04
N ASP A 353 25.97 -4.31 -17.93
CA ASP A 353 25.40 -5.20 -18.94
C ASP A 353 25.37 -6.68 -18.49
N GLU A 354 25.45 -6.94 -17.19
CA GLU A 354 25.47 -8.29 -16.62
C GLU A 354 24.38 -8.52 -15.58
N PHE A 355 23.85 -9.74 -15.54
CA PHE A 355 23.18 -10.26 -14.36
C PHE A 355 24.20 -10.83 -13.38
N VAL A 356 24.10 -10.44 -12.12
CA VAL A 356 24.88 -10.98 -11.01
C VAL A 356 23.96 -11.76 -10.07
N ALA A 357 24.11 -13.09 -10.06
CA ALA A 357 23.40 -13.97 -9.13
C ALA A 357 24.28 -14.18 -7.88
N LEU A 358 23.74 -13.87 -6.70
CA LEU A 358 24.42 -14.01 -5.41
C LEU A 358 23.71 -14.99 -4.51
N ASP A 359 24.50 -15.74 -3.73
CA ASP A 359 24.02 -16.78 -2.81
C ASP A 359 23.13 -17.82 -3.52
N ALA A 360 23.43 -18.08 -4.79
CA ALA A 360 22.55 -18.76 -5.73
C ALA A 360 23.15 -20.05 -6.32
N ASP A 361 24.24 -20.58 -5.75
CA ASP A 361 24.88 -21.80 -6.25
C ASP A 361 23.89 -22.97 -6.36
N GLY A 362 23.85 -23.63 -7.51
CA GLY A 362 22.93 -24.74 -7.78
C GLY A 362 21.49 -24.33 -8.16
N LEU A 363 21.16 -23.03 -8.14
CA LEU A 363 19.91 -22.52 -8.70
C LEU A 363 19.97 -22.43 -10.23
N LEU A 364 18.81 -22.18 -10.83
CA LEU A 364 18.65 -21.99 -12.27
C LEU A 364 18.30 -20.53 -12.55
N LEU A 365 19.14 -19.84 -13.32
CA LEU A 365 18.77 -18.59 -13.98
C LEU A 365 17.83 -18.93 -15.14
N VAL A 366 16.66 -18.31 -15.16
CA VAL A 366 15.65 -18.55 -16.20
C VAL A 366 15.18 -17.23 -16.78
N ASP A 367 15.15 -17.17 -18.11
CA ASP A 367 14.67 -16.01 -18.84
C ASP A 367 13.18 -16.08 -19.19
N ALA A 368 12.69 -15.04 -19.85
CA ALA A 368 11.32 -14.88 -20.30
C ALA A 368 10.82 -16.01 -21.22
N TYR A 369 11.73 -16.74 -21.87
CA TYR A 369 11.42 -17.84 -22.79
C TYR A 369 11.57 -19.22 -22.13
N GLY A 370 11.91 -19.27 -20.84
CA GLY A 370 12.10 -20.52 -20.10
C GLY A 370 13.44 -21.22 -20.38
N ARG A 371 14.40 -20.55 -21.03
CA ARG A 371 15.75 -21.09 -21.20
C ARG A 371 16.48 -21.01 -19.86
N ARG A 372 17.26 -22.04 -19.53
CA ARG A 372 17.84 -22.21 -18.19
C ARG A 372 19.35 -22.30 -18.23
N GLN A 373 20.00 -21.68 -17.26
CA GLN A 373 21.42 -21.78 -17.02
C GLN A 373 21.66 -22.09 -15.54
N VAL A 374 22.55 -23.04 -15.25
CA VAL A 374 22.88 -23.39 -13.86
C VAL A 374 23.82 -22.33 -13.29
N VAL A 375 23.47 -21.79 -12.13
CA VAL A 375 24.33 -20.88 -11.36
C VAL A 375 25.41 -21.70 -10.65
N ARG A 376 26.66 -21.25 -10.78
CA ARG A 376 27.85 -21.93 -10.22
C ARG A 376 28.70 -20.95 -9.41
N GLY A 377 28.95 -21.27 -8.16
CA GLY A 377 29.73 -20.47 -7.21
C GLY A 377 28.88 -19.47 -6.42
N GLU A 378 29.52 -18.82 -5.43
CA GLU A 378 28.86 -17.87 -4.51
C GLU A 378 28.39 -16.58 -5.22
N ALA A 379 29.09 -16.18 -6.29
CA ALA A 379 28.72 -15.08 -7.16
C ALA A 379 28.96 -15.48 -8.63
N ALA A 380 27.89 -15.47 -9.44
CA ALA A 380 27.95 -15.81 -10.86
C ALA A 380 27.47 -14.64 -11.72
N ARG A 381 28.12 -14.46 -12.88
CA ARG A 381 27.81 -13.40 -13.85
C ARG A 381 27.31 -13.99 -15.15
N PHE A 382 26.29 -13.36 -15.73
CA PHE A 382 25.68 -13.75 -16.99
C PHE A 382 25.44 -12.49 -17.84
N PRO A 383 25.47 -12.57 -19.18
CA PRO A 383 25.03 -11.45 -20.01
C PRO A 383 23.60 -11.05 -19.65
N ALA A 384 23.37 -9.75 -19.42
CA ALA A 384 22.02 -9.24 -19.20
C ALA A 384 21.21 -9.25 -20.49
N ALA A 385 19.90 -9.38 -20.36
CA ALA A 385 18.94 -9.25 -21.44
C ALA A 385 17.69 -8.57 -20.89
N ASP A 386 16.91 -7.93 -21.75
CA ASP A 386 15.66 -7.29 -21.34
C ASP A 386 14.56 -8.34 -21.09
N GLY A 387 13.64 -8.00 -20.19
CA GLY A 387 12.45 -8.79 -19.90
C GLY A 387 12.63 -9.67 -18.66
N PRO A 388 11.57 -10.39 -18.27
CA PRO A 388 11.53 -11.07 -16.98
C PRO A 388 12.61 -12.15 -16.87
N HIS A 389 13.46 -12.00 -15.87
CA HIS A 389 14.41 -13.00 -15.41
C HIS A 389 14.06 -13.44 -13.99
N ARG A 390 14.42 -14.68 -13.66
CA ARG A 390 14.23 -15.21 -12.31
C ARG A 390 15.30 -16.22 -11.95
N LEU A 391 15.48 -16.39 -10.66
CA LEU A 391 16.14 -17.56 -10.09
C LEU A 391 15.08 -18.55 -9.63
N GLU A 392 15.24 -19.83 -9.97
CA GLU A 392 14.40 -20.92 -9.45
C GLU A 392 15.25 -22.06 -8.88
N THR A 393 14.72 -22.76 -7.89
CA THR A 393 15.32 -24.00 -7.39
C THR A 393 15.23 -25.10 -8.46
N PRO A 394 16.00 -26.21 -8.34
CA PRO A 394 15.84 -27.37 -9.22
C PRO A 394 14.42 -27.99 -9.21
N LEU A 395 13.59 -27.63 -8.22
CA LEU A 395 12.19 -28.03 -8.10
C LEU A 395 11.22 -26.94 -8.58
N ALA A 396 11.69 -25.99 -9.39
CA ALA A 396 10.91 -24.91 -10.00
C ALA A 396 10.25 -23.92 -9.02
N SER A 397 10.75 -23.83 -7.78
CA SER A 397 10.31 -22.81 -6.83
C SER A 397 11.06 -21.50 -7.09
N VAL A 398 10.34 -20.40 -7.32
CA VAL A 398 10.94 -19.08 -7.59
C VAL A 398 11.57 -18.49 -6.33
N VAL A 399 12.77 -17.94 -6.45
CA VAL A 399 13.51 -17.34 -5.32
C VAL A 399 13.89 -15.88 -5.51
N ALA A 400 14.04 -15.41 -6.74
CA ALA A 400 14.29 -14.01 -7.07
C ALA A 400 13.72 -13.64 -8.44
N LEU A 401 13.40 -12.37 -8.65
CA LEU A 401 12.93 -11.80 -9.92
C LEU A 401 13.76 -10.56 -10.30
N SER A 402 13.96 -10.35 -11.59
CA SER A 402 14.54 -9.12 -12.17
C SER A 402 13.86 -8.79 -13.50
N PRO A 403 13.68 -7.50 -13.85
CA PRO A 403 13.10 -7.07 -15.12
C PRO A 403 14.01 -7.24 -16.35
#